data_AF-A0A973G555-F1
#
_entry.id   AF-A0A973G555-F1
#
_cell.length_a   1.000
_cell.length_b   1.000
_cell.length_c   1.000
_cell.angle_alpha   90.00
_cell.angle_beta   90.00
_cell.angle_gamma   90.00
#
_symmetry.space_group_name_H-M   'P 1'
#
loop_
_entity.id
_entity.type
_entity.pdbx_description
1 polymer ?
#
loop_
_entity_poly.entity_id
_entity_poly.type
_entity_poly.pdbx_seq_one_letter_code
_entity_poly.pdbx_strand_id
1 'polypeptide(L)'
;MFKFDMETVLNYRVQIEEQRQLAFSNAVKSLQAARVVLADLQKERNELIHNFTKIQKKALRSDVIQRHFAFIEYLKRKEEKQMAVIQKMEEDANEKRRLLLDAMKKRKIMDTLREKKFDAYLQDMAAKERKEMDD
;
A
#
# COMPACT_ATOMS: atom_id res chain seq x y z
N MET A 1 -21.05 -33.26 -13.48
CA MET A 1 -20.29 -31.99 -13.42
C MET A 1 -20.25 -31.55 -11.96
N PHE A 2 -19.07 -31.26 -11.43
CA PHE A 2 -18.90 -30.83 -10.04
C PHE A 2 -19.57 -29.46 -9.78
N LYS A 3 -20.25 -29.32 -8.64
CA LYS A 3 -20.77 -28.05 -8.14
C LYS A 3 -20.24 -27.82 -6.73
N PHE A 4 -19.68 -26.64 -6.50
CA PHE A 4 -19.22 -26.25 -5.17
C PHE A 4 -20.31 -25.46 -4.45
N ASP A 5 -20.78 -25.98 -3.32
CA ASP A 5 -21.92 -25.40 -2.59
C ASP A 5 -21.67 -23.99 -2.06
N MET A 6 -20.39 -23.59 -1.95
CA MET A 6 -19.99 -22.27 -1.44
C MET A 6 -19.37 -21.37 -2.52
N GLU A 7 -19.69 -21.58 -3.80
CA GLU A 7 -19.17 -20.77 -4.90
C GLU A 7 -19.47 -19.28 -4.73
N THR A 8 -20.69 -18.93 -4.28
CA THR A 8 -21.08 -17.53 -4.00
C THR A 8 -20.21 -16.90 -2.90
N VAL A 9 -19.89 -17.66 -1.85
CA VAL A 9 -19.03 -17.20 -0.75
C VAL A 9 -17.60 -17.01 -1.25
N LEU A 10 -17.11 -17.92 -2.08
CA LEU A 10 -15.78 -17.80 -2.69
C LEU A 10 -15.68 -16.55 -3.57
N ASN A 11 -16.67 -16.33 -4.45
CA ASN A 11 -16.73 -15.14 -5.31
C ASN A 11 -16.78 -13.84 -4.51
N TYR A 12 -17.57 -13.81 -3.43
CA TYR A 12 -17.61 -12.66 -2.53
C TYR A 12 -16.22 -12.40 -1.89
N ARG A 13 -15.48 -13.45 -1.49
CA ARG A 13 -14.13 -13.28 -0.93
C ARG A 13 -13.13 -12.77 -1.96
N VAL A 14 -13.23 -13.22 -3.21
CA VAL A 14 -12.42 -12.68 -4.33
C VAL A 14 -12.65 -11.18 -4.48
N GLN A 15 -13.91 -10.75 -4.53
CA GLN A 15 -14.25 -9.33 -4.63
C GLN A 15 -13.72 -8.51 -3.44
N ILE A 16 -13.79 -9.04 -2.22
CA ILE A 16 -13.23 -8.37 -1.04
C ILE A 16 -11.71 -8.24 -1.17
N GLU A 17 -10.99 -9.28 -1.59
CA GLU A 17 -9.55 -9.22 -1.82
C GLU A 17 -9.18 -8.14 -2.85
N GLU A 18 -9.86 -8.12 -4.00
CA GLU A 18 -9.65 -7.12 -5.07
C GLU A 18 -9.86 -5.70 -4.55
N GLN A 19 -10.93 -5.46 -3.78
CA GLN A 19 -11.19 -4.16 -3.16
C GLN A 19 -10.08 -3.75 -2.19
N ARG A 20 -9.59 -4.68 -1.36
CA ARG A 20 -8.48 -4.39 -0.42
C ARG A 20 -7.16 -4.17 -1.16
N GLN A 21 -6.94 -4.88 -2.25
CA GLN A 21 -5.75 -4.71 -3.09
C GLN A 21 -5.73 -3.33 -3.74
N LEU A 22 -6.85 -2.89 -4.30
CA LEU A 22 -7.00 -1.56 -4.86
C LEU A 22 -6.79 -0.47 -3.79
N ALA A 23 -7.41 -0.64 -2.61
CA ALA A 23 -7.25 0.31 -1.50
C ALA A 23 -5.78 0.43 -1.06
N PHE A 24 -5.07 -0.70 -0.90
CA PHE A 24 -3.65 -0.70 -0.56
C PHE A 24 -2.79 -0.05 -1.65
N SER A 25 -3.05 -0.38 -2.92
CA SER A 25 -2.33 0.21 -4.06
C SER A 25 -2.47 1.74 -4.08
N ASN A 26 -3.69 2.24 -3.88
CA ASN A 26 -3.95 3.68 -3.83
C ASN A 26 -3.23 4.35 -2.66
N ALA A 27 -3.25 3.75 -1.46
CA ALA A 27 -2.54 4.28 -0.30
C ALA A 27 -1.02 4.36 -0.52
N VAL A 28 -0.43 3.32 -1.13
CA VAL A 28 1.00 3.32 -1.49
C VAL A 28 1.34 4.41 -2.50
N LYS A 29 0.51 4.60 -3.53
CA LYS A 29 0.69 5.67 -4.52
C LYS A 29 0.65 7.06 -3.86
N SER A 30 -0.33 7.30 -3.01
CA SER A 30 -0.46 8.56 -2.28
C SER A 30 0.72 8.78 -1.33
N LEU A 31 1.16 7.75 -0.61
CA LEU A 31 2.34 7.83 0.26
C LEU A 31 3.60 8.16 -0.54
N GLN A 32 3.79 7.54 -1.71
CA GLN A 32 4.93 7.85 -2.57
C GLN A 32 4.90 9.30 -3.06
N ALA A 33 3.73 9.80 -3.46
CA ALA A 33 3.58 11.22 -3.83
C ALA A 33 3.92 12.15 -2.66
N ALA A 34 3.47 11.83 -1.44
CA ALA A 34 3.80 12.61 -0.25
C ALA A 34 5.31 12.63 0.05
N ARG A 35 6.01 11.51 -0.17
CA ARG A 35 7.47 11.43 -0.03
C ARG A 35 8.21 12.25 -1.08
N VAL A 36 7.71 12.31 -2.31
CA VAL A 36 8.26 13.18 -3.36
C VAL A 36 8.15 14.65 -2.93
N VAL A 37 6.99 15.08 -2.41
CA VAL A 37 6.81 16.45 -1.90
C VAL A 37 7.82 16.77 -0.78
N LEU A 38 8.08 15.84 0.15
CA LEU A 38 9.09 16.04 1.18
C LEU A 38 10.50 16.19 0.58
N ALA A 39 10.85 15.35 -0.38
CA ALA A 39 12.15 15.42 -1.05
C ALA A 39 12.35 16.76 -1.78
N ASP A 40 11.30 17.28 -2.43
CA ASP A 40 11.32 18.58 -3.09
C ASP A 40 11.51 19.73 -2.10
N LEU A 41 10.81 19.70 -0.95
CA LEU A 41 11.00 20.70 0.13
C LEU A 41 12.44 20.68 0.67
N GLN A 42 12.98 19.48 0.91
CA GLN A 42 14.35 19.32 1.40
C GLN A 42 15.38 19.81 0.38
N LYS A 43 15.14 19.53 -0.91
CA LYS A 43 15.97 20.02 -2.00
C LYS A 43 15.95 21.54 -2.06
N GLU A 44 14.77 22.17 -2.06
CA GLU A 44 14.59 23.63 -2.08
C GLU A 44 15.33 24.28 -0.90
N ARG A 45 15.17 23.73 0.31
CA ARG A 45 15.86 24.24 1.51
C ARG A 45 17.38 24.13 1.37
N ASN A 46 17.89 22.99 0.91
CA ASN A 46 19.33 22.77 0.78
C ASN A 46 19.94 23.69 -0.30
N GLU A 47 19.23 23.92 -1.40
CA GLU A 47 19.64 24.88 -2.44
C GLU A 47 19.68 26.31 -1.89
N LEU A 48 18.69 26.70 -1.10
CA LEU A 48 18.64 28.01 -0.45
C LEU A 48 19.81 28.21 0.52
N ILE A 49 20.11 27.21 1.37
CA ILE A 49 21.24 27.24 2.30
C ILE A 49 22.57 27.35 1.53
N HIS A 50 22.74 26.57 0.46
CA HIS A 50 23.95 26.59 -0.36
C HIS A 50 24.15 27.94 -1.04
N ASN A 51 23.10 28.49 -1.64
CA ASN A 51 23.12 29.81 -2.28
C ASN A 51 23.41 30.91 -1.26
N PHE A 52 22.78 30.86 -0.09
CA PHE A 52 23.05 31.82 0.99
C PHE A 52 24.51 31.77 1.45
N THR A 53 25.06 30.58 1.67
CA THR A 53 26.47 30.38 2.08
C THR A 53 27.44 30.94 1.04
N LYS A 54 27.12 30.85 -0.26
CA LYS A 54 27.93 31.46 -1.34
C LYS A 54 27.88 32.98 -1.32
N ILE A 55 26.71 33.57 -1.07
CA ILE A 55 26.52 35.02 -1.11
C ILE A 55 27.06 35.69 0.16
N GLN A 56 27.00 35.03 1.33
CA GLN A 56 27.53 35.53 2.60
C GLN A 56 29.05 35.78 2.57
N LYS A 57 29.79 35.16 1.65
CA LYS A 57 31.21 35.49 1.39
C LYS A 57 31.42 36.91 0.85
N LYS A 58 30.34 37.63 0.53
CA LYS A 58 30.30 39.05 0.18
C LYS A 58 29.59 39.80 1.31
N ALA A 59 29.94 41.06 1.55
CA ALA A 59 29.28 41.88 2.57
C ALA A 59 27.77 42.00 2.27
N LEU A 60 26.95 41.25 3.01
CA LEU A 60 25.50 41.23 2.88
C LEU A 60 24.87 42.21 3.85
N ARG A 61 23.78 42.86 3.41
CA ARG A 61 22.94 43.66 4.30
C ARG A 61 22.18 42.76 5.28
N SER A 62 22.04 43.21 6.52
CA SER A 62 21.35 42.47 7.59
C SER A 62 19.90 42.09 7.22
N ASP A 63 19.18 42.94 6.49
CA ASP A 63 17.81 42.67 6.05
C ASP A 63 17.69 41.53 5.03
N VAL A 64 18.75 41.28 4.25
CA VAL A 64 18.81 40.14 3.32
C VAL A 64 19.03 38.85 4.10
N ILE A 65 19.96 38.87 5.05
CA ILE A 65 20.25 37.74 5.94
C ILE A 65 18.98 37.31 6.68
N GLN A 66 18.27 38.25 7.30
CA GLN A 66 17.06 37.96 8.06
C GLN A 66 15.96 37.31 7.20
N ARG A 67 15.77 37.79 5.96
CA ARG A 67 14.79 37.21 5.02
C ARG A 67 15.12 35.78 4.63
N HIS A 68 16.39 35.48 4.36
CA HIS A 68 16.83 34.12 4.07
C HIS A 68 16.60 33.17 5.24
N PHE A 69 16.98 33.56 6.46
CA PHE A 69 16.73 32.76 7.66
C PHE A 69 15.24 32.51 7.89
N ALA A 70 14.40 33.53 7.77
CA ALA A 70 12.95 33.37 7.92
C ALA A 70 12.36 32.38 6.92
N PHE A 71 12.85 32.38 5.67
CA PHE A 71 12.39 31.46 4.65
C PHE A 71 12.91 30.02 4.86
N ILE A 72 14.16 29.85 5.32
CA ILE A 72 14.70 28.53 5.71
C ILE A 72 13.85 27.92 6.84
N GLU A 73 13.52 28.72 7.87
CA GLU A 73 12.67 28.27 8.99
C GLU A 73 11.24 27.93 8.52
N TYR A 74 10.70 28.68 7.57
CA TYR A 74 9.42 28.35 6.95
C TYR A 74 9.44 27.00 6.22
N LEU A 75 10.49 26.72 5.42
CA LEU A 75 10.65 25.45 4.74
C LEU A 75 10.81 24.29 5.74
N LYS A 76 11.60 24.48 6.80
CA LYS A 76 11.76 23.50 7.87
C LYS A 76 10.41 23.14 8.53
N ARG A 77 9.58 24.13 8.86
CA ARG A 77 8.23 23.89 9.40
C ARG A 77 7.32 23.16 8.42
N LYS A 78 7.47 23.39 7.10
CA LYS A 78 6.75 22.64 6.08
C LYS A 78 7.20 21.19 6.01
N GLU A 79 8.51 20.93 6.07
CA GLU A 79 9.06 19.58 6.12
C GLU A 79 8.54 18.81 7.33
N GLU A 80 8.55 19.42 8.52
CA GLU A 80 8.02 18.81 9.76
C GLU A 80 6.54 18.43 9.62
N LYS A 81 5.71 19.33 9.05
CA LYS A 81 4.30 19.04 8.76
C LYS A 81 4.16 17.90 7.75
N GLN A 82 4.97 17.89 6.71
CA GLN A 82 4.93 16.87 5.67
C GLN A 82 5.37 15.50 6.19
N MET A 83 6.36 15.46 7.09
CA MET A 83 6.76 14.24 7.80
C MET A 83 5.61 13.67 8.63
N ALA A 84 4.88 14.52 9.36
CA ALA A 84 3.70 14.07 10.12
C ALA A 84 2.58 13.53 9.22
N VAL A 85 2.41 14.11 8.01
CA VAL A 85 1.50 13.57 6.99
C VAL A 85 1.96 12.20 6.51
N ILE A 86 3.25 12.06 6.15
CA ILE A 86 3.85 10.79 5.71
C ILE A 86 3.66 9.71 6.77
N GLN A 87 3.93 10.01 8.04
CA GLN A 87 3.76 9.05 9.13
C GLN A 87 2.32 8.51 9.20
N LYS A 88 1.31 9.39 9.15
CA LYS A 88 -0.10 8.98 9.12
C LYS A 88 -0.44 8.13 7.89
N MET A 89 0.14 8.46 6.74
CA MET A 89 -0.07 7.70 5.51
C MET A 89 0.62 6.34 5.53
N GLU A 90 1.76 6.22 6.22
CA GLU A 90 2.45 4.94 6.45
C GLU A 90 1.62 4.03 7.37
N GLU A 91 1.08 4.58 8.46
CA GLU A 91 0.16 3.87 9.36
C GLU A 91 -1.07 3.36 8.59
N ASP A 92 -1.70 4.21 7.79
CA ASP A 92 -2.85 3.86 6.95
C ASP A 92 -2.53 2.81 5.88
N ALA A 93 -1.39 2.94 5.18
CA ALA A 93 -0.95 1.96 4.20
C ALA A 93 -0.65 0.60 4.86
N ASN A 94 -0.06 0.59 6.05
CA ASN A 94 0.20 -0.62 6.82
C ASN A 94 -1.08 -1.30 7.28
N GLU A 95 -2.08 -0.54 7.71
CA GLU A 95 -3.39 -1.11 8.07
C GLU A 95 -4.08 -1.73 6.86
N LYS A 96 -4.11 -1.02 5.72
CA LYS A 96 -4.63 -1.57 4.46
C LYS A 96 -3.89 -2.81 4.00
N ARG A 97 -2.57 -2.88 4.21
CA ARG A 97 -1.76 -4.08 3.95
C ARG A 97 -2.20 -5.26 4.81
N ARG A 98 -2.43 -5.05 6.11
CA ARG A 98 -2.92 -6.10 7.02
C ARG A 98 -4.29 -6.62 6.59
N LEU A 99 -5.20 -5.73 6.23
CA LEU A 99 -6.53 -6.09 5.73
C LEU A 99 -6.47 -6.90 4.42
N LEU A 100 -5.56 -6.54 3.51
CA LEU A 100 -5.33 -7.31 2.29
C LEU A 100 -4.81 -8.72 2.61
N LEU A 101 -3.80 -8.85 3.48
CA LEU A 101 -3.26 -10.16 3.86
C LEU A 101 -4.32 -11.06 4.50
N ASP A 102 -5.18 -10.51 5.34
CA ASP A 102 -6.31 -11.25 5.93
C ASP A 102 -7.33 -11.68 4.87
N ALA A 103 -7.68 -10.79 3.93
CA ALA A 103 -8.58 -11.13 2.82
C ALA A 103 -8.01 -12.25 1.94
N MET A 104 -6.73 -12.17 1.56
CA MET A 104 -6.02 -13.21 0.80
C MET A 104 -6.04 -14.55 1.54
N LYS A 105 -5.77 -14.55 2.85
CA LYS A 105 -5.81 -15.78 3.67
C LYS A 105 -7.21 -16.38 3.68
N LYS A 106 -8.24 -15.57 3.86
CA LYS A 106 -9.64 -15.99 3.86
C LYS A 106 -10.08 -16.55 2.51
N ARG A 107 -9.69 -15.94 1.39
CA ARG A 107 -9.95 -16.49 0.05
C ARG A 107 -9.26 -17.84 -0.12
N LYS A 108 -7.97 -17.92 0.21
CA LYS A 108 -7.17 -19.15 0.05
C LYS A 108 -7.73 -20.33 0.85
N ILE A 109 -8.29 -20.09 2.04
CA ILE A 109 -8.99 -21.14 2.81
C ILE A 109 -10.17 -21.71 2.01
N MET A 110 -10.96 -20.86 1.34
CA MET A 110 -12.08 -21.30 0.51
C MET A 110 -11.63 -22.03 -0.75
N ASP A 111 -10.57 -21.55 -1.40
CA ASP A 111 -9.98 -22.22 -2.56
C ASP A 111 -9.56 -23.65 -2.20
N THR A 112 -8.80 -23.82 -1.10
CA THR A 112 -8.37 -25.13 -0.61
C THR A 112 -9.56 -26.03 -0.23
N LEU A 113 -10.65 -25.47 0.31
CA LEU A 113 -11.86 -26.23 0.60
C LEU A 113 -12.52 -26.73 -0.69
N ARG A 114 -12.60 -25.87 -1.72
CA ARG A 114 -13.14 -26.23 -3.03
C ARG A 114 -12.32 -27.34 -3.69
N GLU A 115 -11.00 -27.23 -3.68
CA GLU A 115 -10.07 -28.25 -4.20
C GLU A 115 -10.31 -29.60 -3.54
N LYS A 116 -10.33 -29.65 -2.20
CA LYS A 116 -10.60 -30.90 -1.45
C LYS A 116 -11.96 -31.51 -1.79
N LYS A 117 -12.99 -30.69 -1.99
CA LYS A 117 -14.33 -31.16 -2.37
C LYS A 117 -14.36 -31.69 -3.81
N PHE A 118 -13.59 -31.08 -4.70
CA PHE A 118 -13.44 -31.55 -6.07
C PHE A 118 -12.70 -32.89 -6.13
N ASP A 119 -11.61 -33.04 -5.38
CA ASP A 119 -10.88 -34.31 -5.29
C ASP A 119 -11.77 -35.44 -4.76
N ALA A 120 -12.56 -35.17 -3.72
CA ALA A 120 -13.52 -36.14 -3.17
C ALA A 120 -14.60 -36.52 -4.20
N TYR A 121 -15.10 -35.56 -4.98
CA TYR A 121 -16.05 -35.82 -6.07
C TYR A 121 -15.45 -36.74 -7.15
N LEU A 122 -14.19 -36.50 -7.54
CA LEU A 122 -13.50 -37.35 -8.53
C LEU A 122 -13.29 -38.78 -8.00
N GLN A 123 -12.93 -38.93 -6.73
CA GLN A 123 -12.79 -40.24 -6.09
C GLN A 123 -14.10 -41.02 -6.03
N ASP A 124 -15.21 -40.36 -5.70
CA ASP A 124 -16.55 -40.95 -5.68
C ASP A 124 -17.01 -41.39 -7.08
N MET A 125 -16.76 -40.56 -8.10
CA MET A 125 -17.04 -40.94 -9.49
C MET A 125 -16.25 -42.18 -9.91
N ALA A 126 -14.93 -42.22 -9.67
CA ALA A 126 -14.10 -43.36 -10.03
C ALA A 126 -14.49 -44.64 -9.25
N ALA A 127 -14.96 -44.50 -8.00
CA ALA A 127 -15.47 -45.63 -7.23
C ALA A 127 -16.78 -46.20 -7.79
N LYS A 128 -17.70 -45.32 -8.23
CA LYS A 128 -18.95 -45.73 -8.90
C LYS A 128 -18.69 -46.42 -10.23
N GLU A 129 -17.82 -45.85 -11.06
CA GLU A 129 -17.43 -46.46 -12.34
C GLU A 129 -16.84 -47.86 -12.16
N ARG A 130 -15.95 -48.07 -11.18
CA ARG A 130 -15.40 -49.40 -10.88
C ARG A 130 -16.49 -50.37 -10.44
N LYS A 131 -17.42 -49.95 -9.59
CA LYS A 131 -18.51 -50.80 -9.12
C LYS A 131 -19.43 -51.22 -10.28
N GLU A 132 -19.72 -50.33 -11.21
CA GLU A 132 -20.51 -50.63 -12.41
C GLU A 132 -19.80 -51.56 -13.40
N MET A 133 -18.47 -51.69 -13.33
CA MET A 133 -17.69 -52.62 -14.15
C MET A 133 -17.55 -54.01 -13.52
N ASP A 134 -17.63 -54.10 -12.19
CA ASP A 134 -17.50 -55.34 -11.42
C ASP A 134 -18.86 -56.07 -11.22
N ASP A 135 -19.99 -55.38 -11.42
CA ASP A 135 -21.38 -55.90 -11.44
C ASP A 135 -21.80 -56.36 -12.86
#